data_AF-A0A2E4B804-F1
#
_entry.id   AF-A0A2E4B804-F1
#
_cell.length_a   1.000
_cell.length_b   1.000
_cell.length_c   1.000
_cell.angle_alpha   90.00
_cell.angle_beta   90.00
_cell.angle_gamma   90.00
#
_symmetry.space_group_name_H-M   'P 1'
#
loop_
_entity.id
_entity.type
_entity.pdbx_description
1 polymer ?
#
loop_
_entity_poly.entity_id
_entity_poly.type
_entity_poly.pdbx_seq_one_letter_code
_entity_poly.pdbx_strand_id
1 'polypeptide(L)'
;MARGAREPQHKGGSLGKRIEAGKRRQRTPTVSRAPQPCCANDAARKETTNRMLAELRNARLDRSWSNGAWKMQAPVWFLRKYRRHLHHLPDDVRAKLNLR
;
A
#
# COMPACT_ATOMS: atom_id res chain seq x y z
N MET A 1 17.63 33.62 57.76
CA MET A 1 17.29 34.99 58.21
C MET A 1 16.60 35.72 57.06
N ALA A 2 15.49 36.41 57.38
CA ALA A 2 14.76 37.48 56.66
C ALA A 2 14.54 37.40 55.13
N ARG A 3 13.32 37.17 54.61
CA ARG A 3 12.18 38.11 54.42
C ARG A 3 12.50 39.37 53.60
N GLY A 4 11.88 39.48 52.42
CA GLY A 4 11.84 40.69 51.61
C GLY A 4 10.80 40.58 50.49
N ALA A 5 9.52 40.57 50.86
CA ALA A 5 8.40 40.65 49.94
C ALA A 5 8.25 42.08 49.38
N ARG A 6 7.98 42.20 48.08
CA ARG A 6 7.39 43.40 47.46
C ARG A 6 6.70 43.00 46.15
N GLU A 7 5.46 42.57 46.27
CA GLU A 7 4.42 42.72 45.24
C GLU A 7 3.70 44.07 45.47
N PRO A 8 2.74 44.49 44.63
CA PRO A 8 2.62 44.42 43.16
C PRO A 8 2.19 45.80 42.58
N GLN A 9 2.46 46.09 41.29
CA GLN A 9 1.73 47.16 40.59
C GLN A 9 1.34 46.82 39.13
N HIS A 10 0.08 46.36 39.03
CA HIS A 10 -0.99 46.77 38.10
C HIS A 10 -0.82 46.73 36.56
N LYS A 11 -1.67 45.85 36.00
CA LYS A 11 -2.66 46.07 34.92
C LYS A 11 -2.19 46.18 33.45
N GLY A 12 -2.70 45.23 32.67
CA GLY A 12 -2.78 45.23 31.22
C GLY A 12 -2.58 43.81 30.71
N GLY A 13 -3.55 42.90 30.75
CA GLY A 13 -4.82 43.07 30.05
C GLY A 13 -4.63 42.87 28.55
N SER A 14 -4.32 41.65 28.10
CA SER A 14 -4.83 41.12 26.83
C SER A 14 -4.60 39.61 26.75
N LEU A 15 -5.73 38.92 26.87
CA LEU A 15 -5.94 37.55 26.45
C LEU A 15 -5.48 37.34 25.00
N GLY A 16 -4.91 36.18 24.76
CA GLY A 16 -4.99 35.52 23.45
C GLY A 16 -3.72 35.60 22.62
N LYS A 17 -2.91 34.55 22.72
CA LYS A 17 -2.47 33.75 21.56
C LYS A 17 -1.70 32.54 22.07
N ARG A 18 -2.46 31.46 22.33
CA ARG A 18 -1.92 30.11 22.44
C ARG A 18 -1.46 29.72 21.03
N ILE A 19 -0.17 29.90 20.73
CA ILE A 19 0.42 29.41 19.48
C ILE A 19 0.77 27.94 19.69
N GLU A 20 -0.22 27.06 19.56
CA GLU A 20 0.04 25.66 19.22
C GLU A 20 0.44 25.59 17.75
N ALA A 21 1.68 26.00 17.44
CA ALA A 21 2.29 25.70 16.15
C ALA A 21 2.85 24.28 16.21
N GLY A 22 1.94 23.31 16.13
CA GLY A 22 2.30 21.95 15.76
C GLY A 22 3.11 22.02 14.47
N LYS A 23 4.42 21.76 14.56
CA LYS A 23 5.30 21.53 13.41
C LYS A 23 4.81 20.24 12.72
N ARG A 24 3.73 20.38 11.96
CA ARG A 24 3.29 19.41 10.96
C ARG A 24 4.43 19.38 9.96
N ARG A 25 5.33 18.39 10.10
CA ARG A 25 6.37 18.12 9.12
C ARG A 25 5.67 18.04 7.78
N GLN A 26 5.78 19.08 6.96
CA GLN A 26 5.36 19.01 5.59
C GLN A 26 6.26 17.94 4.99
N ARG A 27 5.72 16.72 4.83
CA ARG A 27 6.34 15.71 3.98
C ARG A 27 6.43 16.40 2.62
N THR A 28 7.65 16.72 2.22
CA THR A 28 7.96 17.10 0.84
C THR A 28 7.21 16.12 -0.06
N PRO A 29 6.41 16.59 -1.04
CA PRO A 29 5.78 15.70 -1.98
C PRO A 29 6.91 14.98 -2.70
N THR A 30 7.17 13.73 -2.30
CA THR A 30 8.08 12.85 -3.03
C THR A 30 7.50 12.81 -4.43
N VAL A 31 8.22 13.41 -5.39
CA VAL A 31 7.87 13.42 -6.81
C VAL A 31 7.24 12.08 -7.13
N SER A 32 5.96 12.08 -7.51
CA SER A 32 5.20 10.87 -7.83
C SER A 32 5.97 10.12 -8.90
N ARG A 33 6.82 9.18 -8.47
CA ARG A 33 7.68 8.42 -9.37
C ARG A 33 6.72 7.70 -10.29
N ALA A 34 6.79 8.02 -11.59
CA ALA A 34 5.90 7.44 -12.58
C ALA A 34 5.87 5.92 -12.38
N PRO A 35 4.69 5.26 -12.47
CA PRO A 35 4.59 3.82 -12.27
C PRO A 35 5.65 3.13 -13.12
N GLN A 36 6.62 2.51 -12.48
CA GLN A 36 7.65 1.77 -13.21
C GLN A 36 6.93 0.61 -13.92
N PRO A 37 7.16 0.44 -15.23
CA PRO A 37 6.58 -0.68 -15.94
C PRO A 37 7.06 -1.98 -15.28
N CYS A 38 6.14 -2.91 -15.04
CA CYS A 38 6.46 -4.20 -14.44
C CYS A 38 7.44 -5.02 -15.29
N CYS A 39 7.40 -4.87 -16.61
CA CYS A 39 8.27 -5.52 -17.59
C CYS A 39 8.99 -4.48 -18.45
N ALA A 40 10.23 -4.77 -18.85
CA ALA A 40 11.05 -3.87 -19.66
C ALA A 40 10.55 -3.73 -21.12
N ASN A 41 9.97 -4.80 -21.68
CA ASN A 41 9.44 -4.82 -23.05
C ASN A 41 8.32 -5.87 -23.21
N ASP A 42 7.67 -5.90 -24.38
CA ASP A 42 6.59 -6.84 -24.69
C ASP A 42 7.04 -8.31 -24.68
N ALA A 43 8.28 -8.58 -25.12
CA ALA A 43 8.84 -9.92 -25.13
C ALA A 43 8.95 -10.49 -23.70
N ALA A 44 9.51 -9.73 -22.77
CA ALA A 44 9.62 -10.09 -21.36
C ALA A 44 8.24 -10.27 -20.70
N ARG A 45 7.25 -9.47 -21.12
CA ARG A 45 5.85 -9.63 -20.67
C ARG A 45 5.30 -10.98 -21.12
N LYS A 46 5.43 -11.32 -22.41
CA LYS A 46 4.96 -12.61 -22.97
C LYS A 46 5.67 -13.80 -22.32
N GLU A 47 6.99 -13.71 -22.15
CA GLU A 47 7.78 -14.74 -21.47
C GLU A 47 7.33 -14.95 -20.03
N THR A 48 7.18 -13.87 -19.26
CA THR A 48 6.70 -13.93 -17.87
C THR A 48 5.30 -14.54 -17.80
N THR A 49 4.41 -14.16 -18.73
CA THR A 49 3.05 -14.72 -18.81
C THR A 49 3.08 -16.22 -19.09
N ASN A 50 3.88 -16.65 -20.08
CA ASN A 50 4.05 -18.07 -20.40
C ASN A 50 4.59 -18.86 -19.21
N ARG A 51 5.56 -18.31 -18.48
CA ARG A 51 6.11 -18.91 -17.26
C ARG A 51 5.06 -19.04 -16.17
N MET A 52 4.25 -18.00 -15.95
CA MET A 52 3.14 -18.03 -15.00
C MET A 52 2.12 -19.12 -15.35
N LEU A 53 1.75 -19.24 -16.63
CA LEU A 53 0.82 -20.27 -17.10
C LEU A 53 1.40 -21.69 -16.95
N ALA A 54 2.70 -21.88 -17.22
CA ALA A 54 3.37 -23.16 -17.05
C ALA A 54 3.43 -23.60 -15.57
N GLU A 55 3.69 -22.64 -14.67
CA GLU A 55 3.66 -22.90 -13.24
C GLU A 55 2.24 -23.22 -12.74
N LEU A 56 1.22 -22.50 -13.23
CA LEU A 56 -0.18 -22.77 -12.89
C LEU A 56 -0.67 -24.14 -13.40
N ARG A 57 -0.21 -24.60 -14.58
CA ARG A 57 -0.59 -25.90 -15.14
C ARG A 57 -0.18 -27.08 -14.24
N ASN A 58 0.95 -26.96 -13.56
CA ASN A 58 1.48 -28.00 -12.66
C ASN A 58 1.13 -27.74 -11.19
N ALA A 59 0.61 -26.57 -10.87
CA ALA A 59 0.30 -26.20 -9.50
C ALA A 59 -1.04 -26.79 -9.07
N ARG A 60 -1.07 -27.31 -7.84
CA ARG A 60 -2.32 -27.58 -7.14
C ARG A 60 -2.92 -26.25 -6.68
N LEU A 61 -4.13 -25.95 -7.15
CA LEU A 61 -4.86 -24.74 -6.76
C LEU A 61 -5.36 -24.82 -5.32
N ASP A 62 -5.41 -23.65 -4.67
CA ASP A 62 -6.00 -23.51 -3.34
C ASP A 62 -7.53 -23.41 -3.48
N ARG A 63 -8.24 -23.74 -2.39
CA ARG A 63 -9.69 -23.55 -2.29
C ARG A 63 -9.97 -22.47 -1.26
N SER A 64 -10.77 -21.48 -1.65
CA SER A 64 -11.21 -20.40 -0.77
C SER A 64 -12.74 -20.35 -0.75
N TRP A 65 -13.33 -20.08 0.41
CA TRP A 65 -14.75 -19.83 0.52
C TRP A 65 -15.03 -18.35 0.21
N SER A 66 -15.84 -18.08 -0.81
CA SER A 66 -16.16 -16.72 -1.24
C SER A 66 -17.58 -16.66 -1.79
N ASN A 67 -18.36 -15.65 -1.37
CA ASN A 67 -19.76 -15.46 -1.78
C ASN A 67 -20.64 -16.71 -1.61
N GLY A 68 -20.49 -17.43 -0.48
CA GLY A 68 -21.33 -18.60 -0.18
C GLY A 68 -21.01 -19.86 -0.98
N ALA A 69 -19.86 -19.91 -1.67
CA ALA A 69 -19.42 -21.08 -2.42
C ALA A 69 -17.91 -21.32 -2.28
N TRP A 70 -17.48 -22.57 -2.40
CA TRP A 70 -16.07 -22.91 -2.60
C TRP A 70 -15.63 -22.50 -4.01
N LYS A 71 -14.60 -21.66 -4.08
CA LYS A 71 -13.96 -21.21 -5.33
C LYS A 71 -12.52 -21.70 -5.36
N MET A 72 -12.05 -22.06 -6.55
CA MET A 72 -10.63 -22.30 -6.78
C MET A 72 -9.89 -20.95 -6.80
N GLN A 73 -8.73 -20.90 -6.18
CA GLN A 73 -7.90 -19.71 -6.07
C GLN A 73 -6.45 -20.03 -6.47
N ALA A 74 -5.75 -19.04 -7.00
CA ALA A 74 -4.31 -19.16 -7.22
C ALA A 74 -3.58 -19.46 -5.90
N PRO A 75 -2.54 -20.32 -5.92
CA PRO A 75 -1.78 -20.63 -4.72
C PRO A 75 -1.15 -19.38 -4.09
N VAL A 76 -1.09 -19.32 -2.76
CA VAL A 76 -0.51 -18.16 -2.05
C VAL A 76 0.94 -17.88 -2.50
N TRP A 77 1.75 -18.92 -2.70
CA TRP A 77 3.12 -18.77 -3.17
C TRP A 77 3.18 -18.12 -4.58
N PHE A 78 2.22 -18.44 -5.45
CA PHE A 78 2.13 -17.89 -6.80
C PHE A 78 1.78 -16.41 -6.76
N LEU A 79 0.79 -16.05 -5.94
CA LEU A 79 0.39 -14.65 -5.71
C LEU A 79 1.55 -13.80 -5.19
N ARG A 80 2.36 -14.36 -4.28
CA ARG A 80 3.54 -13.67 -3.74
C ARG A 80 4.63 -13.49 -4.78
N LYS A 81 4.94 -14.54 -5.54
CA LYS A 81 5.99 -14.54 -6.57
C LYS A 81 5.68 -13.60 -7.73
N TYR A 82 4.42 -13.59 -8.20
CA TYR A 82 4.01 -12.85 -9.39
C TYR A 82 3.13 -11.64 -9.10
N ARG A 83 3.11 -11.11 -7.87
CA ARG A 83 2.23 -10.01 -7.44
C ARG A 83 2.16 -8.84 -8.42
N ARG A 84 3.30 -8.43 -8.98
CA ARG A 84 3.39 -7.30 -9.94
C ARG A 84 2.98 -7.66 -11.36
N HIS A 85 2.89 -8.95 -11.68
CA HIS A 85 2.64 -9.49 -13.02
C HIS A 85 1.28 -10.18 -13.17
N LEU A 86 0.47 -10.25 -12.10
CA LEU A 86 -0.88 -10.87 -12.14
C LEU A 86 -1.79 -10.27 -13.22
N HIS A 87 -1.61 -8.99 -13.55
CA HIS A 87 -2.37 -8.30 -14.59
C HIS A 87 -2.00 -8.72 -16.02
N HIS A 88 -0.91 -9.48 -16.21
CA HIS A 88 -0.56 -10.05 -17.51
C HIS A 88 -1.30 -11.35 -17.82
N LEU A 89 -1.90 -11.98 -16.80
CA LEU A 89 -2.70 -13.18 -17.02
C LEU A 89 -3.93 -12.84 -17.87
N PRO A 90 -4.31 -13.72 -18.82
CA PRO A 90 -5.57 -13.58 -19.55
C PRO A 90 -6.76 -13.50 -18.58
N ASP A 91 -7.78 -12.71 -18.92
CA ASP A 91 -8.96 -12.51 -18.07
C ASP A 91 -9.66 -13.83 -17.72
N ASP A 92 -9.74 -14.80 -18.64
CA ASP A 92 -10.27 -16.13 -18.37
C ASP A 92 -9.53 -16.85 -17.23
N VAL A 93 -8.21 -16.70 -17.19
CA VAL A 93 -7.36 -17.30 -16.15
C VAL A 93 -7.52 -16.55 -14.84
N ARG A 94 -7.58 -15.21 -14.88
CA ARG A 94 -7.82 -14.38 -13.70
C ARG A 94 -9.17 -14.70 -13.06
N ALA A 95 -10.23 -14.84 -13.87
CA ALA A 95 -11.57 -15.20 -13.42
C ALA A 95 -11.59 -16.59 -12.76
N LYS A 96 -10.96 -17.60 -13.39
CA LYS A 96 -10.86 -18.97 -12.83
C LYS A 96 -10.11 -19.04 -11.51
N LEU A 97 -9.12 -18.17 -11.32
CA LEU A 97 -8.28 -18.10 -10.13
C LEU A 97 -8.79 -17.10 -9.08
N ASN A 98 -9.97 -16.52 -9.30
CA ASN A 98 -10.59 -15.51 -8.44
C ASN A 98 -9.66 -14.32 -8.16
N LEU A 99 -8.93 -13.87 -9.19
CA LEU A 99 -8.04 -12.72 -9.15
C LEU A 99 -8.83 -11.48 -9.59
N ARG A 100 -9.31 -10.70 -8.63
CA ARG A 100 -9.93 -9.39 -8.88
C ARG A 100 -8.86 -8.32 -9.03
#